data_AF-V9IEX6-F1
#
_entry.id   AF-V9IEX6-F1
#
_cell.length_a   1.000
_cell.length_b   1.000
_cell.length_c   1.000
_cell.angle_alpha   90.00
_cell.angle_beta   90.00
_cell.angle_gamma   90.00
#
_symmetry.space_group_name_H-M   'P 1'
#
loop_
_entity.id
_entity.type
_entity.pdbx_description
1 polymer ?
#
loop_
_entity_poly.entity_id
_entity_poly.type
_entity_poly.pdbx_seq_one_letter_code
_entity_poly.pdbx_strand_id
1 'polypeptide(L)' 'MSSDIPKEDLPHCQKCKNILRPHIVWFGENLDDYIMQQARKYLLYENAI' A
#
# COMPACT_ATOMS: atom_id res chain seq x y z
N MET A 1 -18.97 -10.37 -10.16
CA MET A 1 -18.87 -11.03 -8.84
C MET A 1 -18.68 -9.95 -7.80
N SER A 2 -19.75 -9.54 -7.13
CA SER A 2 -19.69 -8.71 -5.92
C SER A 2 -19.58 -9.67 -4.74
N SER A 3 -18.63 -9.45 -3.85
CA SER A 3 -18.66 -10.10 -2.54
C SER A 3 -19.65 -9.31 -1.69
N ASP A 4 -20.80 -9.90 -1.39
CA ASP A 4 -21.87 -9.25 -0.61
C ASP A 4 -21.55 -9.31 0.90
N ILE A 5 -20.43 -8.69 1.28
CA ILE A 5 -19.97 -8.60 2.66
C ILE A 5 -20.56 -7.32 3.26
N PRO A 6 -21.29 -7.39 4.39
CA PRO A 6 -21.77 -6.22 5.10
C PRO A 6 -20.61 -5.28 5.49
N LYS A 7 -20.84 -3.96 5.47
CA LYS A 7 -19.77 -2.98 5.74
C LYS A 7 -19.25 -3.09 7.16
N GLU A 8 -20.12 -3.42 8.09
CA GLU A 8 -19.85 -3.65 9.51
C GLU A 8 -18.89 -4.82 9.75
N ASP A 9 -18.87 -5.81 8.85
CA ASP A 9 -17.98 -6.97 8.91
C ASP A 9 -16.59 -6.68 8.32
N LEU A 10 -16.42 -5.52 7.67
CA LEU A 10 -15.11 -5.11 7.17
C LEU A 10 -14.17 -4.76 8.33
N PRO A 11 -12.85 -4.82 8.12
CA PRO A 11 -11.89 -4.39 9.14
C PRO A 11 -12.04 -2.90 9.46
N HIS A 12 -12.10 -2.53 10.75
CA HIS A 12 -12.24 -1.15 11.20
C HIS A 12 -11.09 -0.72 12.12
N CYS A 13 -10.75 0.57 12.08
CA CYS A 13 -9.77 1.16 12.98
C CYS A 13 -10.27 1.13 14.42
N GLN A 14 -9.46 0.61 15.35
CA GLN A 14 -9.84 0.51 16.76
C GLN A 14 -10.09 1.88 17.43
N LYS A 15 -9.44 2.95 16.93
CA LYS A 15 -9.52 4.31 17.46
C LYS A 15 -10.63 5.16 16.83
N CYS A 16 -10.69 5.22 15.49
CA CYS A 16 -11.61 6.13 14.77
C CYS A 16 -12.81 5.43 14.12
N LYS A 17 -12.88 4.08 14.15
CA LYS A 17 -13.97 3.26 13.59
C LYS A 17 -14.21 3.41 12.08
N ASN A 18 -13.28 3.99 11.31
CA ASN A 18 -13.32 3.97 9.85
C ASN A 18 -12.82 2.62 9.29
N ILE A 19 -13.26 2.28 8.07
CA ILE A 19 -12.85 1.07 7.34
C ILE A 19 -11.35 1.12 7.05
N LEU A 20 -10.65 0.03 7.36
CA LEU A 20 -9.25 -0.16 7.03
C LEU A 20 -9.13 -0.69 5.61
N ARG A 21 -8.17 -0.14 4.87
CA ARG A 21 -7.67 -0.71 3.62
C ARG A 21 -6.39 -1.51 3.88
N PRO A 22 -6.11 -2.55 3.08
CA PRO A 22 -4.79 -3.18 3.11
C PRO A 22 -3.70 -2.16 2.83
N HIS A 23 -2.56 -2.29 3.52
CA HIS A 23 -1.39 -1.44 3.31
C HIS A 23 -0.57 -1.95 2.13
N ILE A 24 -1.14 -1.84 0.93
CA ILE A 24 -0.53 -2.15 -0.35
C ILE A 24 -0.84 -1.03 -1.35
N VAL A 25 -0.04 -0.97 -2.42
CA VAL A 25 -0.26 -0.05 -3.54
C VAL A 25 -1.03 -0.80 -4.62
N TRP A 26 -2.20 -0.29 -4.99
CA TRP A 26 -2.98 -0.80 -6.12
C TRP A 26 -2.56 -0.15 -7.43
N PHE A 27 -2.99 -0.75 -8.55
CA PHE A 27 -2.82 -0.12 -9.85
C PHE A 27 -3.54 1.23 -9.89
N GLY A 28 -2.85 2.26 -10.39
CA GLY A 28 -3.34 3.63 -10.43
C GLY A 28 -3.01 4.47 -9.19
N GLU A 29 -2.41 3.88 -8.15
CA GLU A 29 -1.87 4.63 -7.01
C GLU A 29 -0.38 4.93 -7.19
N ASN A 30 0.07 6.03 -6.58
CA ASN A 30 1.50 6.35 -6.53
C ASN A 30 2.23 5.43 -5.55
N LEU A 31 3.46 5.06 -5.90
CA LEU A 31 4.37 4.38 -4.99
C LEU A 31 4.92 5.38 -3.96
N ASP A 32 5.34 4.87 -2.79
CA ASP A 32 5.99 5.68 -1.77
C ASP A 32 7.33 6.25 -2.29
N ASP A 33 7.47 7.57 -2.25
CA ASP A 33 8.65 8.27 -2.78
C ASP A 33 9.95 7.88 -2.09
N TYR A 34 9.92 7.64 -0.78
CA TYR A 34 11.10 7.22 -0.03
C TYR A 34 11.55 5.82 -0.47
N ILE A 35 10.61 4.88 -0.57
CA ILE A 35 10.89 3.52 -1.05
C ILE A 35 11.43 3.55 -2.49
N MET A 36 10.81 4.35 -3.36
CA MET A 36 11.27 4.51 -4.75
C MET A 36 12.69 5.09 -4.84
N GLN A 37 13.03 6.05 -3.97
CA GLN A 37 14.39 6.57 -3.89
C GLN A 37 15.38 5.50 -3.41
N GLN A 38 15.04 4.69 -2.40
CA GLN A 38 15.89 3.61 -1.93
C GLN A 38 16.12 2.54 -3.01
N ALA A 39 15.07 2.14 -3.73
CA ALA A 39 15.18 1.17 -4.82
C ALA A 39 16.05 1.68 -5.96
N ARG A 40 15.85 2.94 -6.39
CA ARG A 40 16.72 3.59 -7.40
C ARG A 40 18.16 3.64 -6.93
N LYS A 41 18.38 4.05 -5.67
CA LYS A 41 19.69 4.10 -5.05
C LYS A 41 20.38 2.73 -5.17
N TYR A 42 19.71 1.67 -4.73
CA TYR A 42 20.23 0.30 -4.78
C TYR A 42 20.65 -0.12 -6.20
N LEU A 43 19.77 0.10 -7.20
CA LEU A 43 20.07 -0.21 -8.59
C LEU A 43 21.27 0.59 -9.13
N LEU A 44 21.43 1.85 -8.74
CA LEU A 44 22.57 2.66 -9.19
C LEU A 44 23.89 2.21 -8.55
N TYR A 45 23.88 1.71 -7.30
CA TYR A 45 25.10 1.19 -6.66
C TYR A 45 25.51 -0.19 -7.21
N GLU A 46 24.56 -1.08 -7.53
CA GLU A 46 24.89 -2.38 -8.14
C GLU A 46 25.46 -2.25 -9.56
N ASN A 47 25.03 -1.25 -10.33
CA ASN A 47 25.57 -0.98 -11.66
C ASN A 47 26.89 -0.19 -11.66
N ALA A 48 27.41 0.17 -10.47
CA ALA A 48 28.66 0.91 -10.30
C ALA A 48 29.86 0.01 -9.92
N ILE A 49 29.68 -1.32 -9.94
CA ILE A 49 30.71 -2.35 -9.74
C ILE A 49 30.92 -3.10 -11.05
#